data_AF-A0AA47EIM9-F1
#
_entry.id   AF-A0AA47EIM9-F1
#
_cell.length_a   1.000
_cell.length_b   1.000
_cell.length_c   1.000
_cell.angle_alpha   90.00
_cell.angle_beta   90.00
_cell.angle_gamma   90.00
#
_symmetry.space_group_name_H-M   'P 1'
#
loop_
_entity.id
_entity.type
_entity.pdbx_description
1 polymer ?
#
loop_
_entity_poly.entity_id
_entity_poly.type
_entity_poly.pdbx_seq_one_letter_code
_entity_poly.pdbx_strand_id
1 'polypeptide(L)'
;MKAITKQLQEIEDILNTNEEYVEEFWIYKLELNGNKITVNIFDGEIFQESIVVEIIEIGKIAICNTIKNYIYQDKINPRQKFVNETRNFNTRKIESMANWSKKDNCERVNRINTELIERSKKTKEIKSQLSFYRSYVSDFYKILSVEG
;
A
#
# COMPACT_ATOMS: atom_id res chain seq x y z
N MET A 1 -14.18 18.73 -17.98
CA MET A 1 -14.72 18.17 -16.71
C MET A 1 -15.66 17.00 -16.95
N LYS A 2 -16.82 17.15 -17.66
CA LYS A 2 -17.75 16.03 -17.92
C LYS A 2 -17.10 14.76 -18.53
N ALA A 3 -16.12 14.92 -19.42
CA ALA A 3 -15.41 13.80 -20.03
C ALA A 3 -14.55 13.00 -19.03
N ILE A 4 -13.90 13.67 -18.07
CA ILE A 4 -13.10 13.01 -17.03
C ILE A 4 -14.02 12.28 -16.07
N THR A 5 -15.10 12.91 -15.62
CA THR A 5 -16.11 12.26 -14.75
C THR A 5 -16.66 10.99 -15.38
N LYS A 6 -16.91 10.99 -16.70
CA LYS A 6 -17.32 9.78 -17.42
C LYS A 6 -16.24 8.69 -17.38
N GLN A 7 -14.98 9.05 -17.62
CA GLN A 7 -13.85 8.10 -17.54
C GLN A 7 -13.69 7.53 -16.12
N LEU A 8 -13.90 8.34 -15.08
CA LEU A 8 -13.86 7.86 -13.69
C LEU A 8 -14.98 6.86 -13.42
N GLN A 9 -16.20 7.12 -13.91
CA GLN A 9 -17.31 6.16 -13.81
C GLN A 9 -16.98 4.84 -14.52
N GLU A 10 -16.45 4.90 -15.74
CA GLU A 10 -16.05 3.70 -16.48
C GLU A 10 -14.95 2.90 -15.73
N ILE A 11 -14.04 3.59 -15.02
CA ILE A 11 -13.05 2.94 -14.16
C ILE A 11 -13.72 2.27 -12.96
N GLU A 12 -14.60 2.97 -12.25
CA GLU A 12 -15.36 2.43 -11.12
C GLU A 12 -16.13 1.18 -11.52
N ASP A 13 -16.86 1.23 -12.64
CA ASP A 13 -17.68 0.12 -13.11
C ASP A 13 -16.82 -1.13 -13.36
N ILE A 14 -15.64 -0.97 -13.96
CA ILE A 14 -14.70 -2.09 -14.19
C ILE A 14 -14.12 -2.62 -12.88
N LEU A 15 -13.69 -1.73 -11.97
CA LEU A 15 -13.08 -2.13 -10.70
C LEU A 15 -14.06 -2.85 -9.77
N ASN A 16 -15.31 -2.41 -9.78
CA ASN A 16 -16.36 -2.93 -8.92
C ASN A 16 -17.08 -4.14 -9.55
N THR A 17 -16.74 -4.51 -10.79
CA THR A 17 -17.20 -5.76 -11.40
C THR A 17 -16.42 -6.92 -10.80
N ASN A 18 -17.08 -7.70 -9.94
CA ASN A 18 -16.52 -8.89 -9.31
C ASN A 18 -17.41 -10.09 -9.63
N GLU A 19 -16.81 -11.27 -9.81
CA GLU A 19 -17.56 -12.51 -9.98
C GLU A 19 -18.27 -12.88 -8.68
N GLU A 20 -19.47 -13.48 -8.77
CA GLU A 20 -20.31 -13.82 -7.60
C GLU A 20 -19.59 -14.71 -6.56
N TYR A 21 -18.53 -15.42 -6.95
CA TYR A 21 -17.77 -16.33 -6.09
C TYR A 21 -16.59 -15.65 -5.37
N VAL A 22 -16.33 -14.37 -5.62
CA VAL A 22 -15.25 -13.63 -4.95
C VAL A 22 -15.79 -13.09 -3.62
N GLU A 23 -15.39 -13.72 -2.52
CA GLU A 23 -15.83 -13.33 -1.17
C GLU A 23 -15.11 -12.06 -0.65
N GLU A 24 -13.89 -11.79 -1.12
CA GLU A 24 -13.09 -10.63 -0.71
C GLU A 24 -12.76 -9.75 -1.92
N PHE A 25 -13.41 -8.59 -2.00
CA PHE A 25 -13.15 -7.58 -3.01
C PHE A 25 -13.22 -6.17 -2.43
N TRP A 26 -12.50 -5.26 -3.06
CA TRP A 26 -12.55 -3.85 -2.73
C TRP A 26 -13.64 -3.15 -3.53
N ILE A 27 -14.34 -2.23 -2.89
CA ILE A 27 -15.24 -1.30 -3.57
C ILE A 27 -14.53 0.04 -3.72
N TYR A 28 -14.57 0.58 -4.93
CA TYR A 28 -13.88 1.82 -5.31
C TYR A 28 -14.88 2.91 -5.66
N LYS A 29 -14.60 4.13 -5.18
CA LYS A 29 -15.31 5.35 -5.57
C LYS A 29 -14.30 6.44 -5.92
N LEU A 30 -14.32 6.90 -7.17
CA LEU A 30 -13.42 7.86 -7.79
C LEU A 30 -14.14 9.19 -8.01
N GLU A 31 -13.70 10.23 -7.31
CA GLU A 31 -14.29 11.56 -7.38
C GLU A 31 -13.30 12.58 -7.95
N LEU A 32 -13.80 13.46 -8.84
CA LEU A 32 -13.02 14.57 -9.38
C LEU A 32 -13.22 15.83 -8.51
N ASN A 33 -12.13 16.30 -7.89
CA ASN A 33 -12.09 17.50 -7.07
C ASN A 33 -11.07 18.50 -7.64
N GLY A 34 -11.53 19.39 -8.53
CA GLY A 34 -10.65 20.31 -9.26
C GLY A 34 -9.72 19.55 -10.20
N ASN A 35 -8.41 19.64 -9.98
CA ASN A 35 -7.39 18.86 -10.72
C ASN A 35 -6.93 17.59 -9.97
N LYS A 36 -7.69 17.13 -8.98
CA LYS A 36 -7.34 15.94 -8.18
C LYS A 36 -8.40 14.87 -8.33
N ILE A 37 -7.95 13.62 -8.35
CA ILE A 37 -8.81 12.45 -8.24
C ILE A 37 -8.66 11.92 -6.81
N THR A 38 -9.80 11.76 -6.15
CA THR A 38 -9.89 11.07 -4.87
C THR A 38 -10.40 9.66 -5.13
N VAL A 39 -9.60 8.66 -4.79
CA VAL A 39 -9.97 7.24 -4.82
C VAL A 39 -10.27 6.79 -3.41
N ASN A 40 -11.53 6.60 -3.09
CA ASN A 40 -11.98 6.03 -1.82
C ASN A 40 -12.11 4.51 -1.97
N ILE A 41 -11.54 3.78 -1.03
CA ILE A 41 -11.49 2.32 -1.04
C ILE A 41 -12.25 1.79 0.18
N PHE A 42 -13.11 0.82 -0.05
CA PHE A 42 -13.96 0.20 0.96
C PHE A 42 -13.82 -1.32 0.95
N ASP A 43 -13.97 -1.92 2.13
CA ASP A 43 -14.16 -3.36 2.34
C ASP A 43 -15.64 -3.58 2.64
N GLY A 44 -16.41 -3.95 1.62
CA GLY A 44 -17.87 -3.83 1.67
C GLY A 44 -18.31 -2.40 1.99
N GLU A 45 -18.99 -2.20 3.11
CA GLU A 45 -19.44 -0.87 3.56
C GLU A 45 -18.40 -0.12 4.41
N ILE A 46 -17.30 -0.78 4.78
CA ILE A 46 -16.30 -0.22 5.70
C ILE A 46 -15.28 0.59 4.92
N PHE A 47 -15.20 1.89 5.20
CA PHE A 47 -14.16 2.75 4.64
C PHE A 47 -12.78 2.33 5.14
N GLN A 48 -11.85 2.12 4.21
CA GLN A 48 -10.47 1.72 4.51
C GLN A 48 -9.51 2.89 4.40
N GLU A 49 -9.39 3.46 3.20
CA GLU A 49 -8.56 4.65 2.99
C GLU A 49 -8.99 5.47 1.78
N SER A 50 -8.42 6.67 1.70
CA SER A 50 -8.56 7.57 0.55
C SER A 50 -7.19 7.89 -0.02
N ILE A 51 -7.07 7.78 -1.33
CA ILE A 51 -5.88 8.11 -2.10
C ILE A 51 -6.21 9.33 -2.96
N VAL A 52 -5.43 10.40 -2.79
CA VAL A 52 -5.61 11.62 -3.58
C VAL A 52 -4.43 11.76 -4.52
N VAL A 53 -4.70 11.82 -5.82
CA VAL A 53 -3.69 12.02 -6.86
C VAL A 53 -4.01 13.24 -7.70
N GLU A 54 -2.98 13.93 -8.16
CA GLU A 54 -3.13 15.03 -9.11
C GLU A 54 -3.23 14.49 -10.54
N ILE A 55 -4.13 15.07 -11.34
CA ILE A 55 -4.29 14.70 -12.74
C ILE A 55 -3.16 15.35 -13.53
N ILE A 56 -2.29 14.50 -14.06
CA ILE A 56 -1.18 14.89 -14.94
C ILE A 56 -1.64 14.81 -16.40
N GLU A 57 -2.41 13.77 -16.75
CA GLU A 57 -2.85 13.50 -18.10
C GLU A 57 -4.28 12.94 -18.11
N ILE A 58 -5.01 13.21 -19.20
CA ILE A 58 -6.40 12.81 -19.39
C ILE A 58 -6.44 11.51 -20.19
N GLY A 59 -7.32 10.58 -19.80
CA GLY A 59 -7.46 9.28 -20.43
C GLY A 59 -7.53 8.17 -19.39
N LYS A 60 -8.36 7.16 -19.61
CA LYS A 60 -8.58 6.07 -18.64
C LYS A 60 -7.27 5.37 -18.24
N ILE A 61 -6.47 4.99 -19.22
CA ILE A 61 -5.14 4.38 -19.01
C ILE A 61 -4.20 5.32 -18.25
N ALA A 62 -4.16 6.61 -18.60
CA ALA A 62 -3.29 7.60 -17.96
C ALA A 62 -3.68 7.83 -16.49
N ILE A 63 -4.98 7.91 -16.20
CA ILE A 63 -5.52 8.00 -14.84
C ILE A 63 -5.12 6.78 -14.01
N CYS A 64 -5.33 5.57 -14.55
CA CYS A 64 -4.97 4.33 -13.86
C CYS A 64 -3.47 4.26 -13.57
N ASN A 65 -2.63 4.63 -14.54
CA ASN A 65 -1.18 4.68 -14.35
C ASN A 65 -0.77 5.72 -13.30
N THR A 66 -1.43 6.88 -13.26
CA THR A 66 -1.18 7.90 -12.24
C THR A 66 -1.48 7.36 -10.84
N ILE A 67 -2.63 6.72 -10.64
CA ILE A 67 -3.02 6.11 -9.37
C ILE A 67 -2.05 5.00 -8.97
N LYS A 68 -1.73 4.07 -9.88
CA LYS A 68 -0.77 2.99 -9.63
C LYS A 68 0.60 3.52 -9.26
N ASN A 69 1.12 4.50 -10.01
CA ASN A 69 2.42 5.09 -9.76
C ASN A 69 2.47 5.71 -8.37
N TYR A 70 1.43 6.44 -7.96
CA TYR A 70 1.31 6.96 -6.60
C TYR A 70 1.33 5.83 -5.57
N ILE A 71 0.54 4.76 -5.73
CA ILE A 71 0.53 3.64 -4.79
C ILE A 71 1.93 3.00 -4.70
N TYR A 72 2.64 2.84 -5.82
CA TYR A 72 4.00 2.33 -5.79
C TYR A 72 4.96 3.26 -5.05
N GLN A 73 5.01 4.54 -5.42
CA GLN A 73 5.99 5.48 -4.89
C GLN A 73 5.74 5.84 -3.43
N ASP A 74 4.49 6.11 -3.06
CA ASP A 74 4.14 6.62 -1.74
C ASP A 74 3.76 5.51 -0.76
N LYS A 75 3.25 4.38 -1.25
CA LYS A 75 2.76 3.31 -0.38
C LYS A 75 3.67 2.08 -0.36
N ILE A 76 3.96 1.48 -1.52
CA ILE A 76 4.67 0.19 -1.60
C ILE A 76 6.17 0.36 -1.39
N ASN A 77 6.84 1.24 -2.13
CA ASN A 77 8.30 1.36 -2.14
C ASN A 77 8.89 1.70 -0.75
N PRO A 78 8.35 2.67 0.02
CA PRO A 78 8.89 3.00 1.34
C PRO A 78 8.72 1.83 2.33
N ARG A 79 7.59 1.14 2.26
CA ARG A 79 7.28 -0.04 3.09
C ARG A 79 8.18 -1.22 2.75
N GLN A 80 8.36 -1.50 1.46
CA GLN A 80 9.24 -2.55 0.98
C GLN A 80 10.68 -2.29 1.41
N LYS A 81 11.14 -1.04 1.29
CA LYS A 81 12.46 -0.61 1.76
C LYS A 81 12.64 -0.90 3.25
N PHE A 82 11.66 -0.53 4.09
CA PHE A 82 11.71 -0.82 5.53
C PHE A 82 11.84 -2.33 5.80
N VAL A 83 11.04 -3.16 5.12
CA VAL A 83 11.07 -4.63 5.28
C VAL A 83 12.42 -5.20 4.87
N ASN A 84 12.98 -4.74 3.74
CA ASN A 84 14.28 -5.19 3.25
C ASN A 84 15.41 -4.82 4.22
N GLU A 85 15.35 -3.63 4.81
CA GLU A 85 16.35 -3.16 5.78
C GLU A 85 16.27 -3.85 7.16
N THR A 86 15.13 -4.49 7.49
CA THR A 86 14.96 -5.16 8.78
C THR A 86 15.98 -6.29 9.00
N ARG A 87 16.39 -7.01 7.94
CA ARG A 87 17.43 -8.05 8.08
C ARG A 87 18.74 -7.47 8.60
N ASN A 88 19.23 -6.40 7.98
CA ASN A 88 20.49 -5.74 8.35
C ASN A 88 20.39 -5.04 9.72
N PHE A 89 19.21 -4.50 10.05
CA PHE A 89 18.95 -3.99 11.39
C PHE A 89 19.08 -5.10 12.45
N ASN A 90 18.43 -6.25 12.23
CA ASN A 90 18.44 -7.36 13.17
C ASN A 90 19.85 -7.90 13.40
N THR A 91 20.62 -8.11 12.33
CA THR A 91 22.02 -8.57 12.42
C THR A 91 22.86 -7.65 13.33
N ARG A 92 22.84 -6.33 13.07
CA ARG A 92 23.60 -5.36 13.88
C ARG A 92 23.16 -5.35 15.36
N LYS A 93 21.86 -5.52 15.61
CA LYS A 93 21.33 -5.54 16.97
C LYS A 93 21.70 -6.82 17.71
N ILE A 94 21.65 -7.98 17.05
CA ILE A 94 22.09 -9.26 17.62
C ILE A 94 23.59 -9.21 17.95
N GLU A 95 24.43 -8.69 17.06
CA GLU A 95 25.87 -8.50 17.33
C GLU A 95 26.10 -7.57 18.52
N SER A 96 25.41 -6.44 18.57
CA SER A 96 25.49 -5.52 19.71
C SER A 96 25.03 -6.18 21.01
N MET A 97 23.97 -6.99 20.95
CA MET A 97 23.45 -7.72 22.11
C MET A 97 24.46 -8.73 22.63
N ALA A 98 25.07 -9.53 21.75
CA ALA A 98 26.12 -10.47 22.11
C ALA A 98 27.32 -9.77 22.77
N ASN A 99 27.71 -8.61 22.25
CA ASN A 99 28.80 -7.81 22.82
C ASN A 99 28.48 -7.27 24.23
N TRP A 100 27.24 -6.87 24.50
CA TRP A 100 26.82 -6.41 25.83
C TRP A 100 26.59 -7.55 26.81
N SER A 101 26.10 -8.70 26.32
CA SER A 101 25.95 -9.92 27.10
C SER A 101 27.30 -10.42 27.61
N LYS A 102 28.37 -10.38 26.80
CA LYS A 102 29.74 -10.71 27.23
C LYS A 102 30.30 -9.80 28.34
N LYS A 103 29.69 -8.63 28.53
CA LYS A 103 30.08 -7.63 29.56
C LYS A 103 29.12 -7.65 30.75
N ASP A 104 28.24 -8.64 30.84
CA ASP A 104 27.19 -8.78 31.85
C ASP A 104 26.29 -7.53 31.98
N ASN A 105 26.13 -6.75 30.90
CA ASN A 105 25.29 -5.56 30.90
C ASN A 105 23.85 -5.92 30.50
N CYS A 106 23.10 -6.47 31.45
CA CYS A 106 21.72 -6.91 31.27
C CYS A 106 20.77 -5.78 30.85
N GLU A 107 20.99 -4.54 31.32
CA GLU A 107 20.14 -3.41 30.96
C GLU A 107 20.20 -3.11 29.45
N ARG A 108 21.43 -3.08 28.89
CA ARG A 108 21.64 -2.86 27.45
C ARG A 108 21.09 -4.03 26.62
N VAL A 109 21.26 -5.26 27.08
CA VAL A 109 20.70 -6.45 26.43
C VAL A 109 19.17 -6.36 26.37
N ASN A 110 18.52 -6.05 27.49
CA ASN A 110 17.06 -5.92 27.56
C ASN A 110 16.55 -4.82 26.64
N ARG A 111 17.24 -3.68 26.57
CA ARG A 111 16.89 -2.58 25.66
C ARG A 111 16.91 -3.02 24.20
N ILE A 112 17.97 -3.72 23.79
CA ILE A 112 18.08 -4.23 22.41
C ILE A 112 17.01 -5.28 22.11
N ASN A 113 16.69 -6.14 23.08
CA ASN A 113 15.62 -7.13 22.94
C ASN A 113 14.26 -6.45 22.69
N THR A 114 13.93 -5.40 23.44
CA THR A 114 12.72 -4.60 23.22
C THR A 114 12.67 -4.01 21.81
N GLU A 115 13.77 -3.41 21.34
CA GLU A 115 13.84 -2.84 19.99
C GLU A 115 13.61 -3.90 18.89
N LEU A 116 14.15 -5.12 19.07
CA LEU A 116 13.93 -6.23 18.14
C LEU A 116 12.46 -6.70 18.13
N ILE A 117 11.82 -6.77 19.30
CA ILE A 117 10.41 -7.13 19.42
C ILE A 117 9.53 -6.07 18.73
N GLU A 118 9.77 -4.79 18.98
CA GLU A 118 9.05 -3.68 18.34
C GLU A 118 9.23 -3.70 16.82
N ARG A 119 10.48 -3.87 16.35
CA ARG A 119 10.77 -3.98 14.92
C ARG A 119 10.05 -5.17 14.28
N SER A 120 9.98 -6.31 14.97
CA SER A 120 9.28 -7.51 14.51
C SER A 120 7.78 -7.25 14.32
N LYS A 121 7.12 -6.69 15.35
CA LYS A 121 5.70 -6.31 15.30
C LYS A 121 5.41 -5.35 14.14
N LYS A 122 6.19 -4.28 14.02
CA LYS A 122 6.05 -3.29 12.95
C LYS A 122 6.30 -3.89 11.56
N THR A 123 7.25 -4.82 11.44
CA THR A 123 7.51 -5.51 10.17
C THR A 123 6.33 -6.37 9.74
N LYS A 124 5.66 -7.06 10.68
CA LYS A 124 4.46 -7.85 10.40
C LYS A 124 3.31 -6.96 9.91
N GLU A 125 3.07 -5.85 10.60
CA GLU A 125 2.06 -4.86 10.20
C GLU A 125 2.34 -4.30 8.79
N ILE A 126 3.57 -3.88 8.51
CA ILE A 126 3.95 -3.34 7.20
C ILE A 126 3.81 -4.38 6.08
N LYS A 127 4.09 -5.67 6.36
CA LYS A 127 3.86 -6.75 5.40
C LYS A 127 2.39 -6.93 5.06
N SER A 128 1.50 -6.83 6.06
CA SER A 128 0.05 -6.85 5.83
C SER A 128 -0.39 -5.65 4.98
N GLN A 129 0.06 -4.44 5.32
CA GLN A 129 -0.20 -3.24 4.51
C GLN A 129 0.31 -3.38 3.06
N LEU A 130 1.50 -3.95 2.85
CA LEU A 130 2.03 -4.23 1.51
C LEU A 130 1.11 -5.15 0.71
N SER A 131 0.48 -6.13 1.36
CA SER A 131 -0.49 -7.02 0.71
C SER A 131 -1.69 -6.22 0.21
N PHE A 132 -2.27 -5.35 1.04
CA PHE A 132 -3.41 -4.50 0.66
C PHE A 132 -3.06 -3.58 -0.51
N TYR A 133 -1.95 -2.84 -0.43
CA TYR A 133 -1.55 -1.94 -1.52
C TYR A 133 -1.26 -2.65 -2.83
N ARG A 134 -0.69 -3.86 -2.78
CA ARG A 134 -0.48 -4.68 -3.98
C ARG A 134 -1.81 -5.17 -4.57
N SER A 135 -2.77 -5.50 -3.72
CA SER A 135 -4.13 -5.84 -4.17
C SER A 135 -4.77 -4.67 -4.91
N TYR A 136 -4.70 -3.45 -4.37
CA TYR A 136 -5.24 -2.27 -5.06
C TYR A 136 -4.61 -2.09 -6.44
N VAL A 137 -3.28 -2.16 -6.51
CA VAL A 137 -2.57 -2.07 -7.79
C VAL A 137 -2.99 -3.17 -8.77
N SER A 138 -3.21 -4.39 -8.28
CA SER A 138 -3.68 -5.52 -9.10
C SER A 138 -5.03 -5.21 -9.74
N ASP A 139 -5.96 -4.58 -9.01
CA ASP A 139 -7.26 -4.21 -9.57
C ASP A 139 -7.12 -3.15 -10.68
N PHE A 140 -6.25 -2.16 -10.51
CA PHE A 140 -5.97 -1.19 -11.57
C PHE A 140 -5.26 -1.79 -12.79
N TYR A 141 -4.60 -2.95 -12.67
CA TYR A 141 -4.09 -3.68 -13.83
C TYR A 141 -5.21 -4.38 -14.62
N LYS A 142 -6.32 -4.79 -14.00
CA LYS A 142 -7.48 -5.40 -14.69
C LYS A 142 -8.02 -4.46 -15.78
N ILE A 143 -8.05 -3.15 -15.50
CA ILE A 143 -8.50 -2.14 -16.46
C ILE A 143 -7.62 -2.11 -17.71
N LEU A 144 -6.29 -2.25 -17.54
CA LEU A 144 -5.34 -2.24 -18.64
C LEU A 144 -5.43 -3.51 -19.49
N SER A 145 -5.82 -4.65 -18.90
CA SER A 145 -6.01 -5.91 -19.64
C SER A 145 -7.33 -5.99 -20.39
N VAL A 146 -8.31 -5.16 -20.08
CA VAL A 146 -9.60 -5.11 -20.81
C VAL A 146 -9.51 -4.23 -22.06
N GLU A 147 -8.55 -3.29 -22.11
CA GLU A 147 -8.38 -2.36 -23.23
C GLU A 147 -7.19 -2.70 -24.17
N GLY A 148 -6.45 -3.77 -23.89
CA GLY A 148 -5.38 -4.29 -24.75
C GLY A 148 -5.81 -5.53 -25.51
#